data_AF-A0A954YUQ8-F1
#
_entry.id   AF-A0A954YUQ8-F1
#
_cell.length_a   1.000
_cell.length_b   1.000
_cell.length_c   1.000
_cell.angle_alpha   90.00
_cell.angle_beta   90.00
_cell.angle_gamma   90.00
#
_symmetry.space_group_name_H-M   'P 1'
#
loop_
_entity.id
_entity.type
_entity.pdbx_description
1 polymer ?
#
loop_
_entity_poly.entity_id
_entity_poly.type
_entity_poly.pdbx_seq_one_letter_code
_entity_poly.pdbx_strand_id
1 'polypeptide(L)'
;MFATIGKYVGGKVLTAILIMACAASGFWFYKHPEQLQTIWSVLKGVLVWLGLVLVLPWAAFFVTGRVVKQDSNVAAGLLLLGLVAIDALLAFYLANWSVNGALTWMVLLLGILCAGVYNFIVCDFQASHFEDQL
;
A
#
# COMPACT_ATOMS: atom_id res chain seq x y z
N MET A 1 -16.58 3.25 22.58
CA MET A 1 -15.58 3.86 23.51
C MET A 1 -14.17 3.32 23.30
N PHE A 2 -13.93 2.00 23.37
CA PHE A 2 -12.60 1.39 23.16
C PHE A 2 -11.99 1.66 21.77
N ALA A 3 -12.79 1.65 20.70
CA ALA A 3 -12.31 1.99 19.36
C ALA A 3 -11.82 3.45 19.25
N THR A 4 -12.45 4.39 19.95
CA THR A 4 -12.08 5.81 19.98
C THR A 4 -10.81 6.03 20.79
N ILE A 5 -10.69 5.36 21.93
CA ILE A 5 -9.49 5.36 22.78
C ILE A 5 -8.30 4.73 22.02
N GLY A 6 -8.54 3.60 21.33
CA GLY A 6 -7.53 2.94 20.50
C GLY A 6 -7.02 3.81 19.36
N LYS A 7 -7.91 4.54 18.67
CA LYS A 7 -7.51 5.52 17.63
C LYS A 7 -6.68 6.67 18.21
N TYR A 8 -7.08 7.22 19.36
CA TYR A 8 -6.39 8.36 19.97
C TYR A 8 -5.01 7.99 20.55
N VAL A 9 -4.95 6.87 21.28
CA VAL A 9 -3.69 6.36 21.87
C VAL A 9 -2.78 5.84 20.77
N GLY A 10 -3.32 5.07 19.82
CA GLY A 10 -2.58 4.55 18.67
C GLY A 10 -1.97 5.66 17.83
N GLY A 11 -2.71 6.75 17.58
CA GLY A 11 -2.19 7.92 16.88
C GLY A 11 -1.00 8.57 17.58
N LYS A 12 -1.07 8.79 18.90
CA LYS A 12 0.03 9.38 19.67
C LYS A 12 1.26 8.48 19.74
N VAL A 13 1.06 7.18 19.96
CA VAL A 13 2.14 6.20 20.02
C VAL A 13 2.82 6.08 18.66
N LEU A 14 2.06 6.00 17.57
CA LEU A 14 2.60 6.00 16.21
C LEU A 14 3.42 7.26 15.93
N THR A 15 2.90 8.44 16.28
CA THR A 15 3.64 9.71 16.11
C THR A 15 4.95 9.71 16.90
N ALA A 16 4.96 9.23 18.15
CA ALA A 16 6.18 9.14 18.95
C ALA A 16 7.21 8.19 18.32
N ILE A 17 6.77 7.03 17.83
CA ILE A 17 7.62 6.07 17.12
C ILE A 17 8.19 6.69 15.84
N LEU A 18 7.37 7.37 15.05
CA LEU A 18 7.79 8.05 13.83
C LEU A 18 8.82 9.14 14.11
N ILE A 19 8.62 9.96 15.15
CA ILE A 19 9.58 10.99 15.55
C ILE A 19 10.93 10.37 15.92
N MET A 20 10.92 9.31 16.74
CA MET A 20 12.13 8.60 17.15
C MET A 20 12.85 7.96 15.96
N ALA A 21 12.11 7.32 15.05
CA ALA A 21 12.65 6.73 13.84
C ALA A 21 13.27 7.79 12.92
N CYS A 22 12.62 8.94 12.75
CA CYS A 22 13.14 10.07 11.98
C CYS A 22 14.44 10.62 12.60
N ALA A 23 14.48 10.83 13.91
CA ALA A 23 15.66 11.34 14.61
C ALA A 23 16.84 10.35 14.52
N ALA A 24 16.59 9.07 14.75
CA ALA A 24 17.59 8.01 14.63
C ALA A 24 18.13 7.90 13.18
N SER A 25 17.24 7.96 12.19
CA SER A 25 17.62 7.95 10.77
C SER A 25 18.45 9.17 10.41
N GLY A 26 18.04 10.37 10.85
CA GLY A 26 18.78 11.61 10.62
C GLY A 26 20.18 11.57 11.23
N PHE A 27 20.31 11.07 12.46
CA PHE A 27 21.61 10.89 13.11
C PHE A 27 22.49 9.86 12.39
N TRP A 28 21.91 8.74 11.93
CA TRP A 28 22.63 7.73 11.18
C TRP A 28 23.19 8.28 9.86
N PHE A 29 22.37 8.99 9.07
CA PHE A 29 22.82 9.56 7.79
C PHE A 29 23.75 10.75 7.94
N TYR A 30 23.73 11.45 9.07
CA TYR A 30 24.76 12.42 9.41
C TYR A 30 26.14 11.75 9.52
N LYS A 31 26.21 10.52 10.04
CA LYS A 31 27.46 9.74 10.12
C LYS A 31 27.81 8.97 8.85
N HIS A 32 26.81 8.62 8.05
CA HIS A 32 26.95 7.80 6.84
C HIS A 32 26.35 8.49 5.59
N PRO A 33 26.88 9.66 5.19
CA PRO A 33 26.34 10.44 4.06
C PRO A 33 26.43 9.70 2.73
N GLU A 34 27.34 8.75 2.58
CA GLU A 34 27.49 7.90 1.39
C GLU A 34 26.23 7.05 1.11
N GLN A 35 25.44 6.74 2.13
CA GLN A 35 24.24 5.91 2.01
C GLN A 35 23.02 6.69 1.47
N LEU A 36 23.09 8.02 1.41
CA LEU A 36 22.00 8.87 0.92
C LEU A 36 21.65 8.59 -0.56
N GLN A 37 22.63 8.24 -1.39
CA GLN A 37 22.39 7.91 -2.80
C GLN A 37 21.52 6.65 -2.93
N THR A 38 21.75 5.66 -2.07
CA THR A 38 20.97 4.42 -2.01
C THR A 38 19.54 4.67 -1.52
N ILE A 39 19.35 5.57 -0.55
CA ILE A 39 17.98 5.95 -0.13
C ILE A 39 17.24 6.60 -1.29
N TRP A 40 17.91 7.45 -2.06
CA TRP A 40 17.26 8.19 -3.14
C TRP A 40 16.73 7.26 -4.25
N SER A 41 17.48 6.21 -4.59
CA SER A 41 17.00 5.18 -5.53
C SER A 41 15.81 4.41 -4.96
N VAL A 42 15.88 3.99 -3.70
CA VAL A 42 14.77 3.30 -3.01
C VAL A 42 13.52 4.19 -2.94
N LEU A 43 13.68 5.45 -2.53
CA LEU A 43 12.58 6.41 -2.40
C LEU A 43 11.88 6.65 -3.74
N LYS A 44 12.64 6.80 -4.83
CA LYS A 44 12.06 6.90 -6.18
C LYS A 44 11.25 5.66 -6.53
N GLY A 45 11.78 4.47 -6.28
CA GLY A 45 11.07 3.21 -6.49
C GLY A 45 9.75 3.17 -5.71
N VAL A 46 9.79 3.52 -4.42
CA VAL A 46 8.61 3.57 -3.55
C VAL A 46 7.59 4.61 -4.03
N LEU A 47 8.03 5.81 -4.43
CA LEU A 47 7.12 6.85 -4.93
C LEU A 47 6.45 6.46 -6.25
N VAL A 48 7.20 5.85 -7.16
CA VAL A 48 6.64 5.31 -8.41
C VAL A 48 5.64 4.20 -8.10
N TRP A 49 6.01 3.27 -7.20
CA TRP A 49 5.12 2.20 -6.76
C TRP A 49 3.83 2.73 -6.15
N LEU A 50 3.93 3.68 -5.21
CA LEU A 50 2.76 4.33 -4.60
C LEU A 50 1.87 5.01 -5.65
N GLY A 51 2.46 5.71 -6.61
CA GLY A 51 1.70 6.31 -7.71
C GLY A 51 0.92 5.28 -8.51
N LEU A 52 1.52 4.12 -8.80
CA LEU A 52 0.86 3.02 -9.52
C LEU A 52 -0.26 2.39 -8.68
N VAL A 53 0.01 2.05 -7.42
CA VAL A 53 -0.97 1.49 -6.47
C VAL A 53 -2.18 2.43 -6.33
N LEU A 54 -1.94 3.74 -6.25
CA LEU A 54 -3.01 4.73 -6.11
C LEU A 54 -3.89 4.84 -7.36
N VAL A 55 -3.36 4.57 -8.55
CA VAL A 55 -4.11 4.69 -9.81
C VAL A 55 -4.78 3.36 -10.19
N LEU A 56 -4.17 2.24 -9.84
CA LEU A 56 -4.58 0.91 -10.28
C LEU A 56 -6.06 0.57 -10.03
N PRO A 57 -6.62 0.70 -8.81
CA PRO A 57 -8.02 0.35 -8.57
C PRO A 57 -8.98 1.32 -9.28
N TRP A 58 -8.57 2.56 -9.54
CA TRP A 58 -9.37 3.51 -10.33
C TRP A 58 -9.38 3.17 -11.82
N ALA A 59 -8.26 2.70 -12.36
CA ALA A 59 -8.21 2.18 -13.72
C ALA A 59 -9.12 0.95 -13.89
N ALA A 60 -9.36 0.20 -12.81
CA ALA A 60 -10.26 -0.95 -12.78
C ALA A 60 -11.76 -0.59 -12.71
N PHE A 61 -12.15 0.69 -12.71
CA PHE A 61 -13.54 1.15 -12.57
C PHE A 61 -14.54 0.42 -13.48
N PHE A 62 -14.22 0.25 -14.77
CA PHE A 62 -15.08 -0.45 -15.73
C PHE A 62 -15.17 -1.96 -15.48
N VAL A 63 -14.17 -2.55 -14.83
CA VAL A 63 -14.17 -3.95 -14.43
C VAL A 63 -15.04 -4.11 -13.20
N THR A 64 -14.90 -3.22 -12.21
CA THR A 64 -15.73 -3.20 -11.01
C THR A 64 -17.22 -3.15 -11.37
N GLY A 65 -17.63 -2.27 -12.29
CA GLY A 65 -19.03 -2.19 -12.74
C GLY A 65 -19.54 -3.46 -13.44
N ARG A 66 -18.67 -4.27 -14.07
CA ARG A 66 -19.05 -5.58 -14.61
C ARG A 66 -19.17 -6.63 -13.52
N VAL A 67 -18.26 -6.60 -12.54
CA VAL A 67 -18.23 -7.53 -11.41
C VAL A 67 -19.45 -7.33 -10.51
N VAL A 68 -19.84 -6.09 -10.21
CA VAL A 68 -21.06 -5.77 -9.44
C VAL A 68 -22.30 -6.38 -10.09
N LYS A 69 -22.44 -6.26 -11.42
CA LYS A 69 -23.57 -6.84 -12.17
C LYS A 69 -23.65 -8.37 -12.11
N GLN A 70 -22.56 -9.05 -11.75
CA GLN A 70 -22.55 -10.51 -11.63
C GLN A 70 -23.07 -11.00 -10.28
N ASP A 71 -23.24 -10.11 -9.29
CA ASP A 71 -23.71 -10.42 -7.93
C ASP A 71 -23.00 -11.65 -7.33
N SER A 72 -21.67 -11.70 -7.51
CA SER A 72 -20.85 -12.86 -7.18
C SER A 72 -19.66 -12.48 -6.31
N ASN A 73 -19.63 -13.03 -5.08
CA ASN A 73 -18.50 -12.91 -4.16
C ASN A 73 -17.20 -13.46 -4.74
N VAL A 74 -17.28 -14.47 -5.61
CA VAL A 74 -16.10 -15.05 -6.27
C VAL A 74 -15.51 -14.05 -7.28
N ALA A 75 -16.35 -13.38 -8.07
CA ALA A 75 -15.90 -12.38 -9.02
C ALA A 75 -15.25 -11.18 -8.32
N ALA A 76 -15.85 -10.71 -7.22
CA ALA A 76 -15.28 -9.65 -6.38
C ALA A 76 -13.94 -10.07 -5.76
N GLY A 77 -13.85 -11.29 -5.23
CA GLY A 77 -12.61 -11.84 -4.67
C GLY A 77 -11.49 -11.95 -5.72
N LEU A 78 -11.81 -12.40 -6.94
CA LEU A 78 -10.85 -12.51 -8.03
C LEU A 78 -10.33 -11.14 -8.50
N LEU A 79 -11.20 -10.12 -8.55
CA LEU A 79 -10.80 -8.76 -8.88
C LEU A 79 -9.78 -8.24 -7.86
N LEU A 80 -10.09 -8.35 -6.56
CA LEU A 80 -9.19 -7.90 -5.49
C LEU A 80 -7.87 -8.67 -5.49
N LEU A 81 -7.90 -9.99 -5.66
CA LEU A 81 -6.70 -10.81 -5.74
C LEU A 81 -5.84 -10.43 -6.96
N GLY A 82 -6.48 -10.13 -8.09
CA GLY A 82 -5.80 -9.66 -9.29
C GLY A 82 -5.09 -8.32 -9.08
N LEU A 83 -5.75 -7.35 -8.45
CA LEU A 83 -5.16 -6.05 -8.15
C LEU A 83 -3.95 -6.17 -7.20
N VAL A 84 -4.10 -6.94 -6.12
CA VAL A 84 -3.00 -7.19 -5.17
C VAL A 84 -1.83 -7.92 -5.83
N ALA A 85 -2.11 -8.89 -6.71
CA ALA A 85 -1.08 -9.58 -7.46
C ALA A 85 -0.30 -8.62 -8.37
N ILE A 86 -0.99 -7.70 -9.05
CA ILE A 86 -0.34 -6.66 -9.87
C ILE A 86 0.52 -5.75 -8.99
N ASP A 87 0.02 -5.28 -7.84
CA ASP A 87 0.80 -4.43 -6.92
C ASP A 87 2.06 -5.13 -6.41
N ALA A 88 1.95 -6.43 -6.09
CA ALA A 88 3.08 -7.25 -5.68
C ALA A 88 4.11 -7.40 -6.82
N LEU A 89 3.65 -7.70 -8.04
CA LEU A 89 4.52 -7.80 -9.21
C LEU A 89 5.24 -6.49 -9.52
N LEU A 90 4.54 -5.35 -9.41
CA LEU A 90 5.14 -4.03 -9.57
C LEU A 90 6.17 -3.75 -8.48
N ALA A 91 5.90 -4.13 -7.23
CA ALA A 91 6.85 -3.98 -6.13
C ALA A 91 8.13 -4.82 -6.38
N PHE A 92 7.97 -6.08 -6.79
CA PHE A 92 9.10 -6.95 -7.14
C PHE A 92 9.88 -6.44 -8.34
N TYR A 93 9.19 -5.96 -9.37
CA TYR A 93 9.81 -5.37 -10.56
C TYR A 93 10.65 -4.14 -10.19
N LEU A 94 10.11 -3.23 -9.37
CA LEU A 94 10.83 -2.04 -8.91
C LEU A 94 11.98 -2.37 -7.94
N ALA A 95 11.90 -3.51 -7.25
CA ALA A 95 12.99 -4.08 -6.45
C ALA A 95 14.00 -4.90 -7.30
N ASN A 96 13.89 -4.87 -8.63
CA ASN A 96 14.72 -5.64 -9.56
C ASN A 96 14.75 -7.15 -9.23
N TRP A 97 13.63 -7.68 -8.75
CA TRP A 97 13.48 -9.07 -8.31
C TRP A 97 14.45 -9.52 -7.20
N SER A 98 15.13 -8.58 -6.54
CA SER A 98 16.08 -8.86 -5.48
C SER A 98 15.57 -8.32 -4.14
N VAL A 99 15.15 -9.21 -3.25
CA VAL A 99 14.67 -8.85 -1.91
C VAL A 99 15.52 -9.62 -0.90
N ASN A 100 16.55 -8.94 -0.39
CA ASN A 100 17.50 -9.51 0.55
C ASN A 100 17.29 -8.95 1.95
N GLY A 101 17.32 -9.83 2.95
CA GLY A 101 17.19 -9.49 4.37
C GLY A 101 15.75 -9.48 4.88
N ALA A 102 15.59 -9.88 6.15
CA ALA A 102 14.29 -10.00 6.80
C ALA A 102 13.52 -8.67 6.87
N LEU A 103 14.22 -7.55 7.09
CA LEU A 103 13.61 -6.23 7.16
C LEU A 103 12.96 -5.82 5.82
N THR A 104 13.65 -6.03 4.71
CA THR A 104 13.15 -5.72 3.36
C THR A 104 11.89 -6.53 3.05
N TRP A 105 11.87 -7.80 3.45
CA TRP A 105 10.68 -8.66 3.34
C TRP A 105 9.52 -8.17 4.20
N MET A 106 9.76 -7.77 5.45
CA MET A 106 8.72 -7.21 6.32
C MET A 106 8.11 -5.94 5.71
N VAL A 107 8.95 -5.03 5.21
CA VAL A 107 8.49 -3.79 4.56
C VAL A 107 7.69 -4.10 3.29
N LEU A 108 8.15 -5.03 2.46
CA LEU A 108 7.45 -5.45 1.25
C LEU A 108 6.07 -6.05 1.57
N LEU A 109 6.00 -6.99 2.51
CA LEU A 109 4.76 -7.62 2.94
C LEU A 109 3.78 -6.59 3.51
N LEU A 110 4.26 -5.69 4.37
CA LEU A 110 3.45 -4.60 4.92
C LEU A 110 2.94 -3.67 3.81
N GLY A 111 3.79 -3.34 2.82
CA GLY A 111 3.41 -2.55 1.66
C GLY A 111 2.30 -3.20 0.85
N ILE A 112 2.45 -4.49 0.51
CA ILE A 112 1.43 -5.26 -0.24
C ILE A 112 0.12 -5.35 0.55
N LEU A 113 0.19 -5.55 1.87
CA LEU A 113 -1.01 -5.55 2.73
C LEU A 113 -1.71 -4.19 2.71
N CYS A 114 -0.95 -3.09 2.82
CA CYS A 114 -1.50 -1.74 2.72
C CYS A 114 -2.15 -1.48 1.35
N ALA A 115 -1.51 -1.92 0.25
CA ALA A 115 -2.07 -1.84 -1.09
C ALA A 115 -3.37 -2.65 -1.23
N GLY A 116 -3.42 -3.87 -0.66
CA GLY A 116 -4.63 -4.68 -0.65
C GLY A 116 -5.79 -4.02 0.12
N VAL A 117 -5.51 -3.43 1.29
CA VAL A 117 -6.51 -2.65 2.03
C VAL A 117 -7.00 -1.44 1.22
N TYR A 118 -6.08 -0.73 0.55
CA TYR A 118 -6.44 0.39 -0.30
C TYR A 118 -7.32 -0.04 -1.48
N ASN A 119 -6.93 -1.09 -2.20
CA ASN A 119 -7.71 -1.65 -3.31
C ASN A 119 -9.11 -2.06 -2.85
N PHE A 120 -9.23 -2.69 -1.68
CA PHE A 120 -10.52 -3.04 -1.08
C PHE A 120 -11.39 -1.80 -0.87
N ILE A 121 -10.87 -0.77 -0.20
CA ILE A 121 -11.61 0.48 0.08
C ILE A 121 -12.07 1.16 -1.22
N VAL A 122 -11.20 1.24 -2.22
CA VAL A 122 -11.55 1.90 -3.50
C VAL A 122 -12.57 1.06 -4.28
N CYS A 123 -12.43 -0.26 -4.33
CA CYS A 123 -13.39 -1.13 -5.01
C CYS A 123 -14.76 -1.10 -4.33
N ASP A 124 -14.80 -1.06 -2.99
CA ASP A 124 -16.05 -0.93 -2.21
C ASP A 124 -16.74 0.42 -2.46
N PHE A 125 -15.96 1.50 -2.51
CA PHE A 125 -16.47 2.82 -2.91
C PHE A 125 -17.03 2.83 -4.34
N GLN A 126 -16.35 2.18 -5.29
CA GLN A 126 -16.85 2.08 -6.67
C GLN A 126 -18.09 1.19 -6.75
N ALA A 127 -18.14 0.09 -6.00
CA ALA A 127 -19.28 -0.81 -5.98
C ALA A 127 -20.55 -0.11 -5.49
N SER A 128 -20.47 0.59 -4.35
CA SER A 128 -21.60 1.38 -3.83
C SER A 128 -22.08 2.44 -4.82
N HIS A 129 -21.17 3.10 -5.55
CA HIS A 129 -21.54 4.03 -6.62
C HIS A 129 -22.32 3.38 -7.77
N PHE A 130 -22.00 2.12 -8.12
CA PHE A 130 -22.75 1.39 -9.15
C PHE A 130 -24.09 0.86 -8.65
N GLU A 131 -24.18 0.48 -7.38
CA GLU A 131 -25.43 0.06 -6.74
C GLU A 131 -26.45 1.20 -6.66
N ASP A 132 -26.01 2.43 -6.35
CA ASP A 132 -26.87 3.61 -6.32
C ASP A 132 -27.44 4.01 -7.71
N GLN A 133 -26.87 3.49 -8.80
CA GLN A 133 -27.26 3.80 -10.18
C GLN A 133 -28.14 2.71 -10.84
N LEU A 134 -28.37 1.58 -10.17
CA LEU A 134 -29.19 0.46 -10.64
C LEU A 134 -30.66 0.63 -10.20
#